data_AF-A0A6J4S008-F1
#
_entry.id   AF-A0A6J4S008-F1
#
_cell.length_a   1.000
_cell.length_b   1.000
_cell.length_c   1.000
_cell.angle_alpha   90.00
_cell.angle_beta   90.00
_cell.angle_gamma   90.00
#
_symmetry.space_group_name_H-M   'P 1'
#
loop_
_entity.id
_entity.type
_entity.pdbx_description
1 polymer ?
#
loop_
_entity_poly.entity_id
_entity_poly.type
_entity_poly.pdbx_seq_one_letter_code
_entity_poly.pdbx_strand_id
1 'polypeptide(L)'
;MSTDPPDAEANVEGLTEEELRAAYEAELARIRVEDILIQTVVSLLNLAARKAGLTGGEEEPDFEQVRQAIDGTQALLPLVEPMLGPDAKQVRDALSQLQMAYARSGAKPPAGAAPPGEQGPPKSEGPGPAGSSGRLWVPGQ
;
A
#
# COMPACT_ATOMS: atom_id res chain seq x y z
N MET A 1 65.56 29.52 4.33
CA MET A 1 64.84 28.30 3.91
C MET A 1 63.93 27.89 5.04
N SER A 2 62.64 28.22 4.95
CA SER A 2 61.60 27.59 5.75
C SER A 2 60.45 27.37 4.79
N THR A 3 60.22 26.11 4.45
CA THR A 3 59.19 25.67 3.51
C THR A 3 57.86 25.64 4.25
N ASP A 4 56.92 26.47 3.82
CA ASP A 4 55.50 26.31 4.12
C ASP A 4 55.01 24.97 3.54
N PRO A 5 54.19 24.18 4.27
CA PRO A 5 53.58 22.98 3.72
C PRO A 5 52.57 23.35 2.63
N PRO A 6 52.49 22.57 1.54
CA PRO A 6 51.57 22.87 0.45
C PRO A 6 50.13 22.65 0.91
N ASP A 7 49.29 23.60 0.50
CA ASP A 7 47.85 23.65 0.67
C ASP A 7 47.19 22.29 0.41
N ALA A 8 46.62 21.69 1.45
CA ALA A 8 45.63 20.62 1.35
C ALA A 8 44.27 21.23 1.00
N GLU A 9 44.23 22.04 -0.07
CA GLU A 9 42.98 22.48 -0.65
C GLU A 9 42.34 21.29 -1.38
N ALA A 10 41.16 20.92 -0.88
CA ALA A 10 40.36 19.82 -1.35
C ALA A 10 40.11 19.93 -2.85
N ASN A 11 40.79 19.08 -3.62
CA ASN A 11 40.59 18.95 -5.05
C ASN A 11 39.24 18.27 -5.34
N VAL A 12 38.17 19.07 -5.38
CA VAL A 12 36.85 18.68 -5.92
C VAL A 12 36.74 19.11 -7.40
N GLU A 13 37.79 19.72 -7.98
CA GLU A 13 37.82 20.10 -9.39
C GLU A 13 38.36 18.95 -10.25
N GLY A 14 37.43 18.23 -10.89
CA GLY A 14 37.74 17.50 -12.12
C GLY A 14 37.73 15.98 -12.05
N LEU A 15 36.67 15.36 -11.51
CA LEU A 15 36.30 14.04 -12.02
C LEU A 15 35.92 14.20 -13.50
N THR A 16 36.57 13.46 -14.38
CA THR A 16 36.23 13.45 -15.81
C THR A 16 34.78 12.96 -16.01
N GLU A 17 34.15 13.32 -17.12
CA GLU A 17 32.77 12.86 -17.42
C GLU A 17 32.65 11.32 -17.38
N GLU A 18 33.71 10.63 -17.81
CA GLU A 18 33.80 9.17 -17.79
C GLU A 18 33.89 8.60 -16.37
N GLU A 19 34.70 9.20 -15.49
CA GLU A 19 34.78 8.82 -14.08
C GLU A 19 33.46 9.10 -13.35
N LEU A 20 32.78 10.21 -13.67
CA LEU A 20 31.47 10.54 -13.10
C LEU A 20 30.39 9.52 -13.53
N ARG A 21 30.38 9.13 -14.81
CA ARG A 21 29.48 8.07 -15.31
C ARG A 21 29.79 6.74 -14.63
N ALA A 22 31.06 6.34 -14.55
CA ALA A 22 31.45 5.08 -13.92
C ALA A 22 31.09 5.05 -12.42
N ALA A 23 31.25 6.17 -11.70
CA ALA A 23 30.85 6.28 -10.30
C ALA A 23 29.32 6.18 -10.14
N TYR A 24 28.55 6.81 -11.03
CA TYR A 24 27.09 6.73 -11.02
C TYR A 24 26.58 5.32 -11.32
N GLU A 25 27.14 4.65 -12.32
CA GLU A 25 26.80 3.25 -12.66
C GLU A 25 27.13 2.29 -11.51
N ALA A 26 28.29 2.49 -10.86
CA ALA A 26 28.66 1.71 -9.69
C ALA A 26 27.69 1.91 -8.51
N GLU A 27 27.15 3.12 -8.33
CA GLU A 27 26.16 3.40 -7.30
C GLU A 27 24.80 2.76 -7.64
N LEU A 28 24.34 2.90 -8.90
CA LEU A 28 23.12 2.23 -9.36
C LEU A 28 23.20 0.71 -9.19
N ALA A 29 24.36 0.10 -9.42
CA ALA A 29 24.58 -1.33 -9.24
C ALA A 29 24.45 -1.80 -7.77
N ARG A 30 24.60 -0.89 -6.79
CA ARG A 30 24.44 -1.20 -5.36
C ARG A 30 22.99 -1.12 -4.91
N ILE A 31 22.16 -0.33 -5.59
CA ILE A 31 20.76 -0.14 -5.22
C ILE A 31 19.98 -1.39 -5.57
N ARG A 32 19.35 -1.97 -4.56
CA ARG A 32 18.48 -3.13 -4.73
C ARG A 32 17.03 -2.68 -4.91
N VAL A 33 16.34 -3.30 -5.85
CA VAL A 33 14.89 -3.07 -6.06
C VAL A 33 14.11 -3.36 -4.78
N GLU A 34 14.54 -4.39 -4.05
CA GLU A 34 13.96 -4.78 -2.77
C GLU A 34 13.92 -3.62 -1.75
N ASP A 35 15.04 -2.93 -1.61
CA ASP A 35 15.20 -1.83 -0.65
C ASP A 35 14.30 -0.65 -1.03
N ILE A 36 14.19 -0.36 -2.33
CA ILE A 36 13.31 0.70 -2.85
C ILE A 36 11.83 0.37 -2.58
N LEU A 37 11.40 -0.88 -2.75
CA LEU A 37 10.02 -1.28 -2.49
C LEU A 37 9.66 -1.15 -1.01
N ILE A 38 10.55 -1.61 -0.12
CA ILE A 38 10.37 -1.46 1.35
C ILE A 38 10.32 0.02 1.72
N GLN A 39 11.29 0.80 1.25
CA GLN A 39 11.35 2.24 1.51
C GLN A 39 10.08 2.94 1.03
N THR A 40 9.58 2.58 -0.16
CA THR A 40 8.34 3.15 -0.71
C THR A 40 7.15 2.87 0.18
N VAL A 41 6.97 1.62 0.64
CA VAL A 41 5.87 1.25 1.56
C VAL A 41 5.95 2.04 2.86
N VAL A 42 7.15 2.14 3.45
CA VAL A 42 7.35 2.92 4.69
C VAL A 42 7.06 4.41 4.46
N SER A 43 7.50 4.97 3.33
CA SER A 43 7.23 6.36 2.96
C SER A 43 5.73 6.62 2.77
N LEU A 44 5.00 5.72 2.10
CA LEU A 44 3.55 5.84 1.93
C LEU A 44 2.82 5.81 3.27
N LEU A 45 3.18 4.88 4.17
CA LEU A 45 2.58 4.80 5.51
C LEU A 45 2.82 6.07 6.33
N ASN A 46 4.06 6.57 6.34
CA ASN A 46 4.43 7.78 7.09
C ASN A 46 3.72 9.03 6.53
N LEU A 47 3.68 9.16 5.20
CA LEU A 47 3.01 10.27 4.55
C LEU A 47 1.49 10.21 4.79
N ALA A 48 0.89 9.03 4.68
CA ALA A 48 -0.53 8.82 4.95
C ALA A 48 -0.90 9.18 6.39
N ALA A 49 -0.07 8.83 7.37
CA ALA A 49 -0.31 9.19 8.77
C ALA A 49 -0.34 10.71 8.96
N ARG A 50 0.59 11.44 8.32
CA ARG A 50 0.59 12.91 8.33
C ARG A 50 -0.63 13.48 7.61
N LYS A 51 -0.97 12.98 6.42
CA LYS A 51 -2.14 13.43 5.65
C LYS A 51 -3.48 13.08 6.30
N ALA A 52 -3.51 12.06 7.15
CA ALA A 52 -4.67 11.72 7.97
C ALA A 52 -4.78 12.58 9.26
N GLY A 53 -3.84 13.49 9.52
CA GLY A 53 -3.81 14.31 10.74
C GLY A 53 -3.41 13.53 12.01
N LEU A 54 -2.86 12.32 11.88
CA LEU A 54 -2.52 11.47 13.03
C LEU A 54 -1.24 11.91 13.76
N THR A 55 -0.48 12.84 13.17
CA THR A 55 0.80 13.33 13.71
C THR A 55 0.67 14.69 14.42
N GLY A 56 -0.54 15.22 14.60
CA GLY A 56 -0.78 16.46 15.35
C GLY A 56 -0.35 17.76 14.65
N GLY A 57 -0.25 17.76 13.32
CA GLY A 57 0.02 18.97 12.54
C GLY A 57 -1.23 19.84 12.36
N GLU A 58 -1.03 21.10 11.97
CA GLU A 58 -2.11 22.08 11.71
C GLU A 58 -2.73 21.94 10.31
N GLU A 59 -2.16 21.09 9.45
CA GLU A 59 -2.67 20.84 8.09
C GLU A 59 -4.04 20.14 8.15
N GLU A 60 -4.98 20.58 7.31
CA GLU A 60 -6.26 19.90 7.12
C GLU A 60 -6.03 18.51 6.52
N PRO A 61 -6.73 17.46 7.00
CA PRO A 61 -6.55 16.11 6.46
C PRO A 61 -6.89 16.00 4.97
N ASP A 62 -5.99 15.41 4.20
CA ASP A 62 -6.20 15.11 2.78
C ASP A 62 -6.54 13.62 2.63
N PHE A 63 -7.83 13.30 2.71
CA PHE A 63 -8.29 11.92 2.64
C PHE A 63 -8.16 11.32 1.24
N GLU A 64 -8.07 12.12 0.17
CA GLU A 64 -7.79 11.56 -1.16
C GLU A 64 -6.36 11.00 -1.21
N GLN A 65 -5.38 11.74 -0.72
CA GLN A 65 -4.00 11.27 -0.63
C GLN A 65 -3.86 10.09 0.34
N VAL A 66 -4.59 10.08 1.46
CA VAL A 66 -4.62 8.94 2.38
C VAL A 66 -5.13 7.68 1.67
N ARG A 67 -6.21 7.79 0.88
CA ARG A 67 -6.73 6.67 0.09
C ARG A 67 -5.70 6.16 -0.90
N GLN A 68 -5.07 7.06 -1.67
CA GLN A 68 -4.04 6.68 -2.64
C GLN A 68 -2.87 5.93 -1.97
N ALA A 69 -2.44 6.38 -0.79
CA ALA A 69 -1.38 5.73 -0.05
C ALA A 69 -1.80 4.35 0.51
N ILE A 70 -3.05 4.20 0.97
CA ILE A 70 -3.61 2.90 1.39
C ILE A 70 -3.63 1.94 0.20
N ASP A 71 -4.20 2.36 -0.94
CA ASP A 71 -4.33 1.53 -2.14
C ASP A 71 -2.94 1.10 -2.66
N GLY A 72 -1.99 2.06 -2.74
CA GLY A 72 -0.62 1.78 -3.15
C GLY A 72 0.11 0.84 -2.19
N THR A 73 -0.07 1.03 -0.88
CA THR A 73 0.53 0.15 0.14
C THR A 73 -0.06 -1.26 0.05
N GLN A 74 -1.38 -1.40 -0.11
CA GLN A 74 -2.04 -2.69 -0.28
C GLN A 74 -1.55 -3.45 -1.51
N ALA A 75 -1.31 -2.75 -2.62
CA ALA A 75 -0.80 -3.36 -3.84
C ALA A 75 0.66 -3.83 -3.70
N LEU A 76 1.49 -3.08 -2.97
CA LEU A 76 2.91 -3.40 -2.79
C LEU A 76 3.17 -4.40 -1.66
N LEU A 77 2.31 -4.44 -0.64
CA LEU A 77 2.52 -5.23 0.58
C LEU A 77 2.82 -6.72 0.30
N PRO A 78 2.09 -7.44 -0.58
CA PRO A 78 2.39 -8.85 -0.87
C PRO A 78 3.79 -9.08 -1.46
N LEU A 79 4.37 -8.07 -2.12
CA LEU A 79 5.71 -8.16 -2.71
C LEU A 79 6.80 -7.96 -1.64
N VAL A 80 6.59 -7.05 -0.69
CA VAL A 80 7.59 -6.71 0.33
C VAL A 80 7.46 -7.56 1.60
N GLU A 81 6.32 -8.18 1.85
CA GLU A 81 6.05 -8.95 3.07
C GLU A 81 7.09 -10.06 3.32
N PRO A 82 7.50 -10.88 2.32
CA PRO A 82 8.55 -11.89 2.52
C PRO A 82 9.92 -11.28 2.85
N MET A 83 10.17 -10.05 2.39
CA MET A 83 11.45 -9.35 2.55
C MET A 83 11.56 -8.64 3.91
N LEU A 84 10.44 -8.23 4.48
CA LEU A 84 10.35 -7.58 5.80
C LEU A 84 10.60 -8.53 6.98
N GLY A 85 10.43 -9.84 6.79
CA GLY A 85 10.63 -10.83 7.84
C GLY A 85 9.83 -10.52 9.12
N PRO A 86 10.46 -10.34 10.29
CA PRO A 86 9.77 -10.07 11.55
C PRO A 86 9.00 -8.73 11.55
N ASP A 87 9.44 -7.75 10.78
CA ASP A 87 8.85 -6.40 10.74
C ASP A 87 7.55 -6.36 9.92
N ALA A 88 7.26 -7.42 9.17
CA ALA A 88 6.07 -7.52 8.33
C ALA A 88 4.77 -7.31 9.11
N LYS A 89 4.73 -7.77 10.38
CA LYS A 89 3.57 -7.56 11.27
C LYS A 89 3.36 -6.08 11.58
N GLN A 90 4.44 -5.35 11.89
CA GLN A 90 4.36 -3.93 12.21
C GLN A 90 3.83 -3.12 11.02
N VAL A 91 4.27 -3.45 9.80
CA VAL A 91 3.78 -2.80 8.57
C VAL A 91 2.28 -3.06 8.34
N ARG A 92 1.82 -4.31 8.56
CA ARG A 92 0.39 -4.66 8.48
C ARG A 92 -0.45 -3.93 9.54
N ASP A 93 0.05 -3.85 10.76
CA ASP A 93 -0.63 -3.16 11.86
C ASP A 93 -0.76 -1.66 11.55
N ALA A 94 0.30 -1.03 11.02
CA ALA A 94 0.28 0.37 10.60
C ALA A 94 -0.73 0.63 9.47
N LEU A 95 -0.77 -0.22 8.43
CA LEU A 95 -1.75 -0.13 7.35
C LEU A 95 -3.19 -0.27 7.89
N SER A 96 -3.42 -1.22 8.80
CA SER A 96 -4.73 -1.44 9.42
C SER A 96 -5.18 -0.22 10.23
N GLN A 97 -4.27 0.41 10.97
CA GLN A 97 -4.56 1.64 11.72
C GLN A 97 -4.95 2.80 10.81
N LEU A 98 -4.24 2.97 9.68
CA LEU A 98 -4.58 3.98 8.67
C LEU A 98 -5.95 3.74 8.05
N GLN A 99 -6.27 2.49 7.68
CA GLN A 99 -7.57 2.13 7.12
C GLN A 99 -8.71 2.42 8.10
N MET A 100 -8.52 2.12 9.40
CA MET A 100 -9.49 2.47 10.43
C MET A 100 -9.64 3.99 10.59
N ALA A 101 -8.55 4.75 10.53
CA ALA A 101 -8.61 6.21 10.58
C ALA A 101 -9.36 6.80 9.39
N TYR A 102 -9.09 6.29 8.18
CA TYR A 102 -9.76 6.67 6.95
C TYR A 102 -11.27 6.33 6.98
N ALA A 103 -11.65 5.14 7.46
CA ALA A 103 -13.05 4.77 7.58
C ALA A 103 -13.83 5.66 8.57
N ARG A 104 -13.18 6.06 9.69
CA ARG A 104 -13.79 6.95 10.69
C ARG A 104 -14.04 8.37 10.19
N SER A 105 -13.32 8.85 9.18
CA SER A 105 -13.52 10.19 8.65
C SER A 105 -14.76 10.31 7.75
N GLY A 106 -15.46 9.21 7.48
CA GLY A 106 -16.63 9.19 6.61
C GLY A 106 -16.28 9.28 5.12
N ALA A 107 -14.98 9.16 4.77
CA ALA A 107 -14.54 9.07 3.39
C ALA A 107 -15.11 7.80 2.73
N LYS A 108 -16.01 8.00 1.76
CA LYS A 108 -16.71 6.89 1.09
C LYS A 108 -15.73 6.15 0.17
N PRO A 109 -15.59 4.81 0.29
CA PRO A 109 -14.84 4.02 -0.69
C PRO A 109 -15.43 4.21 -2.10
N PRO A 110 -14.62 4.18 -3.17
CA PRO A 110 -15.13 4.18 -4.53
C PRO A 110 -16.05 2.97 -4.74
N ALA A 111 -17.14 3.17 -5.49
CA ALA A 111 -18.04 2.10 -5.90
C ALA A 111 -17.29 1.12 -6.81
N GLY A 112 -16.75 0.05 -6.23
CA GLY A 112 -15.94 -0.93 -6.96
C GLY A 112 -15.08 -1.82 -6.06
N ALA A 113 -14.76 -1.38 -4.84
CA ALA A 113 -14.14 -2.23 -3.84
C ALA A 113 -15.21 -3.09 -3.15
N ALA A 114 -15.72 -4.10 -3.87
CA ALA A 114 -16.45 -5.18 -3.22
C ALA A 114 -15.46 -5.92 -2.29
N PRO A 115 -15.81 -6.22 -1.04
CA PRO A 115 -14.97 -7.06 -0.19
C PRO A 115 -14.80 -8.43 -0.89
N PRO A 116 -13.58 -9.00 -0.94
CA PRO A 116 -13.40 -10.36 -1.40
C PRO A 116 -14.03 -11.29 -0.35
N GLY A 117 -15.31 -11.59 -0.51
CA GLY A 117 -16.05 -12.42 0.45
C GLY A 117 -17.56 -12.49 0.28
N GLU A 118 -18.23 -11.55 -0.38
CA GLU A 118 -19.69 -11.61 -0.54
C GLU A 118 -20.11 -12.18 -1.90
N GLN A 119 -19.77 -13.45 -2.14
CA GLN A 119 -20.61 -14.30 -3.00
C GLN A 119 -21.78 -14.78 -2.14
N GLY A 120 -22.84 -13.96 -2.08
CA GLY A 120 -24.13 -14.41 -1.57
C GLY A 120 -24.64 -15.58 -2.42
N PRO A 121 -25.35 -16.56 -1.83
CA PRO A 121 -25.76 -17.76 -2.53
C PRO A 121 -26.68 -17.41 -3.72
N PRO A 122 -26.63 -18.18 -4.82
CA PRO A 122 -27.47 -17.90 -5.99
C PRO A 122 -28.93 -18.00 -5.58
N LYS A 123 -29.70 -16.94 -5.86
CA LYS A 123 -31.16 -16.95 -5.74
C LYS A 123 -31.69 -18.07 -6.64
N SER A 124 -32.31 -19.07 -6.03
CA SER A 124 -33.08 -20.09 -6.73
C SER A 124 -34.27 -19.42 -7.43
N GLU A 125 -34.25 -19.45 -8.76
CA GLU A 125 -35.45 -19.22 -9.57
C GLU A 125 -36.45 -20.34 -9.27
N GLY A 126 -37.54 -20.00 -8.58
CA GLY A 126 -38.68 -20.90 -8.42
C GLY A 126 -39.42 -21.07 -9.75
N PRO A 127 -39.81 -22.29 -10.14
CA PRO A 127 -40.61 -22.49 -11.35
C PRO A 127 -42.06 -22.05 -11.09
N GLY A 128 -42.62 -21.35 -12.08
CA GLY A 128 -43.97 -20.76 -12.06
C GLY A 128 -45.14 -21.77 -11.95
N PRO A 129 -46.38 -21.27 -11.86
CA PRO A 129 -47.53 -22.09 -11.50
C PRO A 129 -48.04 -22.86 -12.71
N ALA A 130 -47.82 -24.18 -12.72
CA ALA A 130 -48.54 -25.10 -13.59
C ALA A 130 -49.61 -25.82 -12.74
N GLY A 131 -50.87 -25.62 -13.11
CA GLY A 131 -52.01 -26.15 -12.39
C GLY A 131 -52.12 -27.67 -12.43
N SER A 132 -52.82 -28.24 -11.46
CA SER A 132 -53.89 -29.20 -11.75
C SER A 132 -54.79 -29.33 -10.54
N SER A 133 -56.05 -28.99 -10.78
CA SER A 133 -57.18 -29.41 -9.97
C SER A 133 -57.29 -30.93 -9.98
N GLY A 134 -57.63 -31.51 -8.82
CA GLY A 134 -58.41 -32.75 -8.81
C GLY A 134 -57.84 -33.90 -7.98
N ARG A 135 -58.34 -33.96 -6.73
CA ARG A 135 -59.14 -35.06 -6.15
C ARG A 135 -58.67 -35.49 -4.76
N LEU A 136 -59.61 -35.35 -3.82
CA LEU A 136 -59.68 -36.11 -2.59
C LEU A 136 -59.55 -37.61 -2.86
N TRP A 137 -58.71 -38.30 -2.07
CA TRP A 137 -58.91 -39.70 -1.73
C TRP A 137 -58.26 -40.02 -0.37
N VAL A 138 -59.03 -40.66 0.51
CA VAL A 138 -58.68 -41.19 1.84
C VAL A 138 -59.25 -42.63 1.85
N PRO A 139 -58.53 -43.69 2.30
CA PRO A 139 -58.63 -44.14 3.71
C PRO A 139 -57.47 -44.99 4.29
N GLY A 140 -57.40 -45.05 5.63
CA GLY A 140 -57.09 -46.29 6.37
C GLY A 140 -55.91 -46.28 7.36
N GLN A 141 -56.12 -45.82 8.58
CA GLN A 141 -55.87 -46.44 9.91
C GLN A 141 -56.19 -45.42 11.00
#